data_AF-A0A2A6ZYZ8-F1
#
_entry.id   AF-A0A2A6ZYZ8-F1
#
_cell.length_a   1.000
_cell.length_b   1.000
_cell.length_c   1.000
_cell.angle_alpha   90.00
_cell.angle_beta   90.00
_cell.angle_gamma   90.00
#
_symmetry.space_group_name_H-M   'P 1'
#
loop_
_entity.id
_entity.type
_entity.pdbx_description
1 polymer ?
#
loop_
_entity_poly.entity_id
_entity_poly.type
_entity_poly.pdbx_seq_one_letter_code
_entity_poly.pdbx_strand_id
1 'polypeptide(L)'
;MAIFEKTIRNQNFDTLLRKLEHAIPDSSWSAELEAGSDFKEGSARCSVRVFERYSMVGGNRLSLTLTLFQNGDEPIRLSAITTGGSQAVFFKMNTLGEDAFLEDVKQLLEEILEG
;
A
#
# COMPACT_ATOMS: atom_id res chain seq x y z
N MET A 1 -10.79 5.11 6.26
CA MET A 1 -9.85 3.95 6.30
C MET A 1 -10.32 2.92 5.32
N ALA A 2 -9.47 2.52 4.40
CA ALA A 2 -9.84 1.55 3.37
C ALA A 2 -8.79 0.46 3.22
N ILE A 3 -9.25 -0.73 2.80
CA ILE A 3 -8.46 -1.96 2.74
C ILE A 3 -8.65 -2.59 1.36
N PHE A 4 -7.55 -2.99 0.74
CA PHE A 4 -7.52 -3.79 -0.47
C PHE A 4 -6.69 -5.05 -0.24
N GLU A 5 -7.22 -6.21 -0.64
CA GLU A 5 -6.52 -7.48 -0.51
C GLU A 5 -6.54 -8.24 -1.82
N LYS A 6 -5.40 -8.83 -2.20
CA LYS A 6 -5.29 -9.65 -3.43
C LYS A 6 -4.42 -10.88 -3.16
N THR A 7 -4.83 -12.00 -3.75
CA THR A 7 -4.01 -13.21 -3.81
C THR A 7 -3.29 -13.22 -5.15
N ILE A 8 -1.97 -13.24 -5.13
CA ILE A 8 -1.10 -13.14 -6.29
C ILE A 8 -0.43 -14.50 -6.49
N ARG A 9 -0.68 -15.09 -7.66
CA ARG A 9 -0.15 -16.40 -8.05
C ARG A 9 0.99 -16.21 -9.05
N ASN A 10 1.89 -17.20 -9.13
CA ASN A 10 2.96 -17.27 -10.13
C ASN A 10 3.92 -16.06 -10.14
N GLN A 11 4.09 -15.40 -9.00
CA GLN A 11 5.03 -14.29 -8.82
C GLN A 11 6.08 -14.66 -7.77
N ASN A 12 7.28 -14.11 -7.93
CA ASN A 12 8.31 -14.19 -6.90
C ASN A 12 8.15 -13.03 -5.91
N PHE A 13 8.15 -13.33 -4.61
CA PHE A 13 7.93 -12.34 -3.55
C PHE A 13 8.94 -11.20 -3.58
N ASP A 14 10.23 -11.50 -3.69
CA ASP A 14 11.29 -10.49 -3.60
C ASP A 14 11.29 -9.59 -4.84
N THR A 15 10.98 -10.16 -6.01
CA THR A 15 10.78 -9.40 -7.24
C THR A 15 9.54 -8.51 -7.16
N LEU A 16 8.42 -9.03 -6.65
CA LEU A 16 7.20 -8.27 -6.48
C LEU A 16 7.38 -7.12 -5.46
N LEU A 17 8.03 -7.41 -4.33
CA LEU A 17 8.33 -6.41 -3.31
C LEU A 17 9.15 -5.25 -3.88
N ARG A 18 10.26 -5.55 -4.56
CA ARG A 18 11.07 -4.52 -5.23
C ARG A 18 10.26 -3.74 -6.27
N LYS A 19 9.41 -4.42 -7.04
CA LYS A 19 8.54 -3.75 -8.02
C LYS A 19 7.61 -2.74 -7.34
N LEU A 20 6.99 -3.11 -6.22
CA LEU A 20 6.12 -2.23 -5.45
C LEU A 20 6.89 -1.05 -4.82
N GLU A 21 8.08 -1.30 -4.26
CA GLU A 21 8.95 -0.27 -3.69
C GLU A 21 9.37 0.80 -4.71
N HIS A 22 9.50 0.45 -5.99
CA HIS A 22 9.84 1.39 -7.05
C HIS A 22 8.60 2.03 -7.71
N ALA A 23 7.62 1.21 -8.09
CA ALA A 23 6.48 1.69 -8.87
C ALA A 23 5.56 2.64 -8.09
N ILE A 24 5.48 2.50 -6.76
CA ILE A 24 4.61 3.37 -5.95
C ILE A 24 5.19 4.78 -5.83
N PRO A 25 6.48 4.99 -5.49
CA PRO A 25 7.10 6.30 -5.54
C PRO A 25 7.15 6.91 -6.94
N ASP A 26 7.44 6.10 -7.97
CA ASP A 26 7.53 6.55 -9.36
C ASP A 26 6.17 6.85 -10.01
N SER A 27 5.07 6.46 -9.36
CA SER A 27 3.73 6.76 -9.81
C SER A 27 3.39 8.25 -9.69
N SER A 28 2.31 8.67 -10.34
CA SER A 28 1.75 10.03 -10.23
C SER A 28 1.37 10.44 -8.79
N TRP A 29 1.44 9.49 -7.84
CA TRP A 29 1.13 9.68 -6.44
C TRP A 29 2.24 10.36 -5.64
N SER A 30 3.51 10.30 -6.10
CA SER A 30 4.67 10.91 -5.44
C SER A 30 4.74 10.58 -3.93
N ALA A 31 4.53 9.32 -3.58
CA ALA A 31 4.64 8.84 -2.21
C ALA A 31 6.08 8.43 -1.90
N GLU A 32 6.55 8.73 -0.70
CA GLU A 32 7.88 8.35 -0.23
C GLU A 32 7.80 7.08 0.60
N LEU A 33 8.78 6.18 0.44
CA LEU A 33 8.92 5.03 1.31
C LEU A 33 9.49 5.48 2.65
N GLU A 34 8.66 5.54 3.68
CA GLU A 34 9.04 6.04 5.01
C GLU A 34 9.65 4.95 5.88
N ALA A 35 9.12 3.74 5.82
CA ALA A 35 9.57 2.64 6.65
C ALA A 35 9.32 1.28 6.01
N GLY A 36 10.17 0.31 6.38
CA GLY A 36 10.02 -1.09 5.99
C GLY A 36 10.35 -2.02 7.15
N SER A 37 9.70 -3.18 7.18
CA SER A 37 10.01 -4.27 8.10
C SER A 37 9.85 -5.60 7.40
N ASP A 38 10.88 -6.44 7.47
CA ASP A 38 10.87 -7.79 6.92
C ASP A 38 11.11 -8.78 8.05
N PHE A 39 10.20 -9.75 8.19
CA PHE A 39 10.28 -10.77 9.23
C PHE A 39 9.77 -12.12 8.74
N LYS A 40 10.22 -13.18 9.40
CA LYS A 40 9.92 -14.56 9.01
C LYS A 40 9.79 -15.46 10.23
N GLU A 41 8.93 -16.46 10.12
CA GLU A 41 8.76 -17.53 11.09
C GLU A 41 8.55 -18.85 10.35
N GLY A 42 9.47 -19.81 10.53
CA GLY A 42 9.48 -21.04 9.74
C GLY A 42 9.55 -20.75 8.24
N SER A 43 8.58 -21.30 7.49
CA SER A 43 8.43 -21.05 6.05
C SER A 43 7.63 -19.78 5.72
N ALA A 44 7.01 -19.15 6.73
CA ALA A 44 6.25 -17.92 6.54
C ALA A 44 7.19 -16.72 6.50
N ARG A 45 6.99 -15.84 5.52
CA ARG A 45 7.65 -14.55 5.39
C ARG A 45 6.63 -13.44 5.25
N CYS A 46 6.95 -12.30 5.84
CA CYS A 46 6.14 -11.10 5.77
C CYS A 46 7.03 -9.88 5.52
N SER A 47 6.55 -8.99 4.67
CA SER A 47 7.18 -7.71 4.38
C SER A 47 6.14 -6.62 4.50
N VAL A 48 6.45 -5.60 5.32
CA VAL A 48 5.60 -4.43 5.54
C VAL A 48 6.33 -3.21 4.99
N ARG A 49 5.63 -2.37 4.23
CA ARG A 49 6.12 -1.10 3.69
C ARG A 49 5.13 0.00 4.00
N VAL A 50 5.62 1.10 4.54
CA VAL A 50 4.84 2.29 4.83
C VAL A 50 5.27 3.37 3.85
N PHE A 51 4.33 3.79 3.02
CA PHE A 51 4.50 4.90 2.11
C PHE A 51 3.70 6.08 2.62
N GLU A 52 4.22 7.29 2.48
CA GLU A 52 3.50 8.50 2.86
C GLU A 52 3.50 9.54 1.75
N ARG A 53 2.38 10.27 1.69
CA ARG A 53 2.14 11.32 0.72
C ARG A 53 1.66 12.57 1.45
N TYR A 54 2.32 13.68 1.17
CA TYR A 54 1.80 14.99 1.57
C TYR A 54 0.69 15.44 0.61
N SER A 55 -0.53 15.58 1.13
CA SER A 55 -1.62 16.25 0.39
C SER A 55 -1.58 17.74 0.69
N MET A 56 -1.12 18.53 -0.29
CA MET A 56 -1.17 20.00 -0.22
C MET A 56 -2.63 20.50 -0.15
N VAL A 57 -3.57 19.78 -0.77
CA VAL A 57 -5.00 20.04 -0.64
C VAL A 57 -5.45 19.52 0.73
N GLY A 58 -5.58 20.43 1.70
CA GLY A 58 -6.07 20.14 3.04
C GLY A 58 -5.01 19.98 4.15
N GLY A 59 -3.71 20.09 3.84
CA GLY A 59 -2.64 20.07 4.84
C GLY A 59 -2.46 18.74 5.58
N ASN A 60 -2.90 17.63 4.99
CA ASN A 60 -2.91 16.31 5.61
C ASN A 60 -1.84 15.39 5.03
N ARG A 61 -1.35 14.46 5.87
CA ARG A 61 -0.42 13.40 5.49
C ARG A 61 -1.22 12.10 5.34
N LEU A 62 -1.17 11.48 4.17
CA LEU A 62 -1.83 10.22 3.89
C LEU A 62 -0.77 9.13 3.92
N SER A 63 -1.07 8.01 4.58
CA SER A 63 -0.18 6.85 4.59
C SER A 63 -0.84 5.64 3.92
N LEU A 64 -0.01 4.84 3.27
CA LEU A 64 -0.33 3.55 2.70
C LEU A 64 0.58 2.52 3.36
N THR A 65 -0.02 1.57 4.06
CA THR A 65 0.70 0.39 4.57
C THR A 65 0.45 -0.79 3.64
N LEU A 66 1.51 -1.31 3.03
CA LEU A 66 1.50 -2.50 2.21
C LEU A 66 2.11 -3.67 2.96
N THR A 67 1.40 -4.78 3.01
CA THR A 67 1.85 -6.02 3.62
C THR A 67 1.83 -7.13 2.56
N LEU A 68 3.00 -7.71 2.31
CA LEU A 68 3.14 -8.96 1.57
C LEU A 68 3.34 -10.11 2.56
N PHE A 69 2.62 -11.20 2.37
CA PHE A 69 2.75 -12.41 3.18
C PHE A 69 2.80 -13.64 2.27
N GLN A 70 3.68 -14.58 2.59
CA GLN A 70 3.76 -15.86 1.88
C GLN A 70 4.20 -16.96 2.84
N ASN A 71 3.54 -18.12 2.79
CA ASN A 71 3.94 -19.30 3.56
C ASN A 71 4.52 -20.38 2.64
N GLY A 72 5.84 -20.55 2.66
CA GLY A 72 6.53 -21.48 1.76
C GLY A 72 6.26 -21.11 0.30
N ASP A 73 5.77 -22.10 -0.46
CA ASP A 73 5.44 -21.96 -1.89
C ASP A 73 3.98 -21.57 -2.14
N GLU A 74 3.21 -21.26 -1.09
CA GLU A 74 1.84 -20.77 -1.24
C GLU A 74 1.79 -19.45 -2.02
N PRO A 75 0.65 -19.10 -2.63
CA PRO A 75 0.48 -17.80 -3.27
C PRO A 75 0.78 -16.63 -2.32
N ILE A 76 1.26 -15.53 -2.89
CA ILE A 76 1.52 -14.31 -2.14
C ILE A 76 0.19 -13.64 -1.80
N ARG A 77 0.01 -13.26 -0.55
CA ARG A 77 -1.10 -12.44 -0.07
C ARG A 77 -0.62 -11.00 0.06
N LEU A 78 -1.33 -10.07 -0.58
CA LEU A 78 -1.12 -8.65 -0.44
C LEU A 78 -2.28 -8.04 0.34
N SER A 79 -1.98 -7.19 1.32
CA SER A 79 -2.94 -6.31 1.99
C SER A 79 -2.41 -4.87 1.93
N ALA A 80 -3.24 -3.95 1.46
CA ALA A 80 -2.97 -2.54 1.34
C ALA A 80 -3.99 -1.77 2.19
N ILE A 81 -3.51 -0.99 3.16
CA ILE A 81 -4.36 -0.21 4.07
C ILE A 81 -3.98 1.26 3.95
N THR A 82 -4.98 2.09 3.66
CA THR A 82 -4.81 3.55 3.65
C THR A 82 -5.31 4.17 4.94
N THR A 83 -4.51 5.10 5.49
CA THR A 83 -4.92 5.90 6.65
C THR A 83 -4.63 7.39 6.42
N GLY A 84 -5.57 8.25 6.81
CA GLY A 84 -5.41 9.69 6.79
C GLY A 84 -4.93 10.20 8.14
N GLY A 85 -3.78 10.88 8.15
CA GLY A 85 -3.27 11.61 9.29
C GLY A 85 -4.16 12.81 9.57
N SER A 86 -4.94 12.73 10.65
CA SER A 86 -5.74 13.84 11.14
C SER A 86 -4.95 14.60 12.22
N GLN A 87 -4.51 15.81 11.91
CA GLN A 87 -4.56 16.86 12.92
C GLN A 87 -6.02 17.29 13.00
N ALA A 88 -6.66 16.87 14.08
CA ALA A 88 -8.04 17.10 14.49
C ALA A 88 -8.68 18.40 13.98
N VAL A 89 -9.55 18.36 12.94
CA VAL A 89 -10.73 19.25 12.84
C VAL A 89 -11.81 18.92 11.77
N PHE A 90 -11.60 18.07 10.77
CA PHE A 90 -12.56 17.95 9.64
C PHE A 90 -13.23 16.58 9.44
N PHE A 91 -13.61 15.92 10.53
CA PHE A 91 -14.27 14.59 10.52
C PHE A 91 -15.72 14.55 9.98
N LYS A 92 -16.26 15.62 9.37
CA LYS A 92 -17.69 15.69 8.96
C LYS A 92 -17.97 15.95 7.47
N MET A 93 -16.98 16.12 6.58
CA MET A 93 -17.25 16.41 5.15
C MET A 93 -16.50 15.58 4.10
N ASN A 94 -15.66 14.61 4.46
CA ASN A 94 -14.68 14.04 3.50
C ASN A 94 -14.87 12.56 3.12
N THR A 95 -16.07 11.98 3.20
CA THR A 95 -16.30 10.60 2.72
C THR A 95 -16.04 10.46 1.21
N LEU A 96 -16.28 11.52 0.42
CA LEU A 96 -16.05 11.53 -1.04
C LEU A 96 -14.55 11.49 -1.43
N GLY A 97 -13.66 12.05 -0.60
CA GLY A 97 -12.23 12.13 -0.92
C GLY A 97 -11.46 10.86 -0.54
N GLU A 98 -11.89 10.16 0.52
CA GLU A 98 -11.29 8.88 0.93
C GLU A 98 -11.59 7.74 -0.06
N ASP A 99 -12.82 7.68 -0.59
CA ASP A 99 -13.21 6.67 -1.57
C ASP A 99 -12.47 6.85 -2.90
N ALA A 100 -12.28 8.10 -3.35
CA ALA A 100 -11.48 8.40 -4.54
C ALA A 100 -10.00 8.03 -4.33
N PHE A 101 -9.44 8.32 -3.15
CA PHE A 101 -8.07 7.95 -2.81
C PHE A 101 -7.87 6.42 -2.78
N LEU A 102 -8.86 5.69 -2.26
CA LEU A 102 -8.85 4.23 -2.28
C LEU A 102 -8.88 3.70 -3.71
N GLU A 103 -9.73 4.27 -4.56
CA GLU A 103 -9.84 3.84 -5.95
C GLU A 103 -8.53 4.07 -6.71
N ASP A 104 -7.87 5.22 -6.48
CA ASP A 104 -6.55 5.51 -7.06
C ASP A 104 -5.49 4.47 -6.62
N VAL A 105 -5.46 4.08 -5.34
CA VAL A 105 -4.54 3.03 -4.85
C VAL A 105 -4.84 1.68 -5.46
N LYS A 106 -6.12 1.31 -5.51
CA LYS A 106 -6.54 0.03 -6.09
C LYS A 106 -6.14 -0.04 -7.55
N GLN A 107 -6.44 1.00 -8.31
CA GLN A 107 -6.08 1.07 -9.73
C GLN A 107 -4.56 0.98 -9.90
N LEU A 108 -3.78 1.75 -9.13
CA LEU A 108 -2.31 1.67 -9.17
C LEU A 108 -1.80 0.26 -8.86
N LEU A 109 -2.32 -0.38 -7.80
CA LEU A 109 -1.94 -1.74 -7.44
C LEU A 109 -2.36 -2.75 -8.50
N GLU A 110 -3.53 -2.59 -9.13
CA GLU A 110 -3.97 -3.45 -10.23
C GLU A 110 -3.05 -3.32 -11.45
N GLU A 111 -2.72 -2.10 -11.86
CA GLU A 111 -1.78 -1.83 -12.96
C GLU A 111 -0.39 -2.45 -12.68
N ILE A 112 0.13 -2.30 -11.45
CA ILE A 112 1.41 -2.90 -11.05
C ILE A 112 1.35 -4.43 -11.04
N LEU A 113 0.22 -5.02 -10.68
CA LEU A 113 0.08 -6.47 -10.53
C LEU A 113 -0.27 -7.18 -11.86
N GLU A 114 -0.82 -6.46 -12.84
CA GLU A 114 -1.23 -7.01 -14.13
C GLU A 114 -0.21 -6.76 -15.25
N GLY A 115 0.63 -5.72 -15.16
CA GLY A 115 1.77 -5.49 -16.05
C GLY A 115 2.99 -6.34 -15.71
#